data_AF-A0A382KZK3-F1
#
_entry.id   AF-A0A382KZK3-F1
#
_cell.length_a   1.000
_cell.length_b   1.000
_cell.length_c   1.000
_cell.angle_alpha   90.00
_cell.angle_beta   90.00
_cell.angle_gamma   90.00
#
_symmetry.space_group_name_H-M   'P 1'
#
loop_
_entity.id
_entity.type
_entity.pdbx_description
1 polymer ?
#
loop_
_entity_poly.entity_id
_entity_poly.type
_entity_poly.pdbx_seq_one_letter_code
_entity_poly.pdbx_strand_id
1 'polypeptide(L)'
;HIYESPSHWSCDTRSIEDWLSETARGLAFATQCAMSLLDLDGVIIDGAIPDDVKNALVAHTQTAMETLDMRGLAQVHISEGLVGRKAQSIGSANLALQANYY
;
A
#
# COMPACT_ATOMS: atom_id res chain seq x y z
N HIS A 1 17.70 15.57 -9.32
CA HIS A 1 17.67 14.58 -8.22
C HIS A 1 16.23 14.50 -7.69
N ILE A 2 15.39 13.64 -8.28
CA ILE A 2 13.93 13.54 -7.99
C ILE A 2 13.65 12.67 -6.73
N TYR A 3 14.70 12.31 -5.99
CA TYR A 3 14.66 11.34 -4.89
C TYR A 3 15.04 11.94 -3.52
N GLU A 4 15.36 13.24 -3.47
CA GLU A 4 15.94 13.86 -2.27
C GLU A 4 14.90 14.36 -1.27
N SER A 5 13.62 14.39 -1.63
CA SER A 5 12.55 14.56 -0.64
C SER A 5 11.18 14.19 -1.21
N PRO A 6 10.66 12.99 -0.93
CA PRO A 6 9.22 12.70 -1.04
C PRO A 6 8.39 13.54 -0.06
N SER A 7 9.03 14.43 0.72
CA SER A 7 8.46 15.03 1.92
C SER A 7 7.33 16.00 1.63
N HIS A 8 7.28 16.64 0.45
CA HIS A 8 6.20 17.56 0.11
C HIS A 8 5.88 17.55 -1.38
N TRP A 9 4.65 17.21 -1.71
CA TRP A 9 4.07 17.52 -3.01
C TRP A 9 3.57 18.96 -3.03
N SER A 10 3.85 19.71 -4.09
CA SER A 10 3.38 21.08 -4.30
C SER A 10 2.21 21.12 -5.29
N CYS A 11 1.19 20.31 -5.05
CA CYS A 11 -0.04 20.27 -5.85
C CYS A 11 -1.23 20.83 -5.05
N ASP A 12 -2.25 21.29 -5.78
CA ASP A 12 -3.49 21.78 -5.17
C ASP A 12 -4.21 20.65 -4.41
N THR A 13 -4.83 20.97 -3.28
CA THR A 13 -5.50 20.01 -2.41
C THR A 13 -6.57 19.21 -3.17
N ARG A 14 -7.28 19.84 -4.12
CA ARG A 14 -8.29 19.14 -4.90
C ARG A 14 -7.70 18.07 -5.80
N SER A 15 -6.55 18.34 -6.41
CA SER A 15 -5.87 17.35 -7.26
C SER A 15 -5.38 16.15 -6.45
N ILE A 16 -4.93 16.38 -5.21
CA ILE A 16 -4.56 15.29 -4.30
C ILE A 16 -5.80 14.46 -3.94
N GLU A 17 -6.90 15.11 -3.59
CA GLU A 17 -8.14 14.43 -3.19
C GLU A 17 -8.74 13.60 -4.33
N ASP A 18 -8.81 14.16 -5.54
CA ASP A 18 -9.28 13.46 -6.73
C ASP A 18 -8.41 12.23 -7.02
N TRP A 19 -7.08 12.40 -6.89
CA TRP A 19 -6.12 11.30 -7.06
C TRP A 19 -6.25 10.23 -5.97
N LEU A 20 -6.43 10.62 -4.70
CA LEU A 20 -6.64 9.70 -3.57
C LEU A 20 -7.88 8.85 -3.81
N SER A 21 -8.99 9.46 -4.18
CA SER A 21 -10.26 8.77 -4.44
C SER A 21 -10.15 7.76 -5.59
N GLU A 22 -9.55 8.15 -6.71
CA GLU A 22 -9.38 7.26 -7.86
C GLU A 22 -8.40 6.12 -7.56
N THR A 23 -7.25 6.46 -6.99
CA THR A 23 -6.19 5.48 -6.67
C THR A 23 -6.67 4.47 -5.63
N ALA A 24 -7.37 4.92 -4.59
CA ALA A 24 -7.92 4.04 -3.55
C ALA A 24 -8.90 3.01 -4.10
N ARG A 25 -9.78 3.39 -5.04
CA ARG A 25 -10.69 2.43 -5.69
C ARG A 25 -9.94 1.39 -6.51
N GLY A 26 -8.90 1.82 -7.24
CA GLY A 26 -8.03 0.92 -7.99
C GLY A 26 -7.29 -0.07 -7.08
N LEU A 27 -6.73 0.42 -5.97
CA LEU A 27 -6.03 -0.40 -4.98
C LEU A 27 -6.97 -1.37 -4.26
N ALA A 28 -8.19 -0.95 -3.93
CA ALA A 28 -9.20 -1.82 -3.31
C ALA A 28 -9.58 -2.97 -4.25
N PHE A 29 -9.83 -2.67 -5.53
CA PHE A 29 -10.12 -3.70 -6.52
C PHE A 29 -8.95 -4.68 -6.70
N ALA A 30 -7.72 -4.17 -6.84
CA ALA A 30 -6.52 -5.00 -6.94
C ALA A 30 -6.33 -5.89 -5.70
N THR A 31 -6.62 -5.35 -4.52
CA THR A 31 -6.57 -6.07 -3.25
C THR A 31 -7.58 -7.21 -3.22
N GLN A 32 -8.85 -6.95 -3.58
CA GLN A 32 -9.86 -8.00 -3.68
C GLN A 32 -9.45 -9.12 -4.65
N CYS A 33 -8.90 -8.78 -5.82
CA CYS A 33 -8.40 -9.77 -6.77
C CYS A 33 -7.25 -10.60 -6.18
N ALA A 34 -6.27 -9.97 -5.54
CA ALA A 34 -5.14 -10.65 -4.92
C ALA A 34 -5.59 -11.60 -3.80
N MET A 35 -6.50 -11.15 -2.94
CA MET A 35 -7.10 -11.97 -1.87
C MET A 35 -7.84 -13.18 -2.43
N SER A 36 -8.60 -12.98 -3.52
CA SER A 36 -9.37 -14.05 -4.16
C SER A 36 -8.50 -15.15 -4.78
N LEU A 37 -7.27 -14.81 -5.18
CA LEU A 37 -6.38 -15.72 -5.89
C LEU A 37 -5.32 -16.36 -4.99
N LEU A 38 -4.83 -15.60 -4.00
CA LEU A 38 -3.62 -15.94 -3.25
C LEU A 38 -3.88 -16.27 -1.77
N ASP A 39 -5.07 -15.99 -1.25
CA ASP A 39 -5.43 -16.19 0.17
C ASP A 39 -4.43 -15.51 1.13
N LEU A 40 -4.23 -14.19 0.94
CA LEU A 40 -3.28 -13.39 1.72
C LEU A 40 -3.88 -13.01 3.08
N ASP A 41 -3.03 -12.82 4.09
CA ASP A 41 -3.46 -12.25 5.38
C ASP A 41 -3.71 -10.73 5.32
N GLY A 42 -3.14 -10.06 4.32
CA GLY A 42 -3.24 -8.61 4.16
C GLY A 42 -2.40 -8.02 3.03
N VAL A 43 -2.50 -6.70 2.88
CA VAL A 43 -1.82 -5.89 1.87
C VAL A 43 -1.14 -4.70 2.54
N ILE A 44 0.10 -4.43 2.13
CA ILE A 44 0.87 -3.26 2.56
C ILE A 44 0.92 -2.28 1.39
N ILE A 45 0.53 -1.02 1.63
CA ILE A 45 0.58 0.06 0.64
C ILE A 45 1.80 0.94 0.97
N ASP A 46 2.72 1.06 0.01
CA ASP A 46 3.93 1.87 0.13
C ASP A 46 4.22 2.59 -1.19
N GLY A 47 5.01 3.66 -1.16
CA GLY A 47 5.33 4.46 -2.34
C GLY A 47 6.25 5.63 -2.05
N ALA A 48 6.84 6.20 -3.11
CA ALA A 48 7.62 7.43 -3.02
C ALA A 48 6.70 8.67 -2.96
N ILE A 49 5.88 8.76 -1.91
CA ILE A 49 4.85 9.79 -1.70
C ILE A 49 4.96 10.37 -0.27
N PRO A 50 4.47 11.58 0.00
CA PRO A 50 4.44 12.16 1.34
C PRO A 50 3.68 11.27 2.33
N ASP A 51 4.14 11.20 3.59
CA ASP A 51 3.56 10.28 4.58
C ASP A 51 2.09 10.61 4.90
N ASP A 52 1.72 11.89 4.92
CA ASP A 52 0.33 12.33 5.10
C ASP A 52 -0.56 11.85 3.95
N VAL A 53 -0.08 11.97 2.70
CA VAL A 53 -0.78 11.47 1.51
C VAL A 53 -0.85 9.94 1.52
N LYS A 54 0.22 9.24 1.92
CA LYS A 54 0.23 7.78 2.05
C LYS A 54 -0.79 7.29 3.09
N ASN A 55 -0.83 7.93 4.25
CA ASN A 55 -1.78 7.64 5.31
C ASN A 55 -3.22 7.87 4.85
N ALA A 56 -3.46 8.98 4.15
CA ALA A 56 -4.75 9.25 3.54
C ALA A 56 -5.11 8.18 2.49
N LEU A 57 -4.16 7.76 1.65
CA LEU A 57 -4.40 6.73 0.63
C LEU A 57 -4.75 5.38 1.24
N VAL A 58 -4.06 4.97 2.32
CA VAL A 58 -4.38 3.76 3.07
C VAL A 58 -5.80 3.82 3.63
N ALA A 59 -6.17 4.93 4.29
CA ALA A 59 -7.51 5.12 4.83
C ALA A 59 -8.59 5.09 3.73
N HIS A 60 -8.37 5.80 2.63
CA HIS A 60 -9.31 5.79 1.49
C HIS A 60 -9.43 4.39 0.88
N THR A 61 -8.35 3.63 0.81
CA THR A 61 -8.38 2.26 0.28
C THR A 61 -9.18 1.35 1.22
N GLN A 62 -8.98 1.47 2.54
CA GLN A 62 -9.79 0.75 3.54
C GLN A 62 -11.29 1.07 3.38
N THR A 63 -11.66 2.35 3.26
CA THR A 63 -13.06 2.74 3.02
C THR A 63 -13.59 2.21 1.68
N ALA A 64 -12.79 2.25 0.62
CA ALA A 64 -13.20 1.72 -0.69
C ALA A 64 -13.43 0.20 -0.64
N MET A 65 -12.66 -0.54 0.16
CA MET A 65 -12.87 -1.98 0.36
C MET A 65 -14.24 -2.31 0.95
N GLU A 66 -14.78 -1.45 1.81
CA GLU A 66 -16.12 -1.64 2.41
C GLU A 66 -17.24 -1.64 1.36
N THR A 67 -16.97 -1.11 0.16
CA THR A 67 -17.93 -1.07 -0.96
C THR A 67 -17.88 -2.32 -1.84
N LEU A 68 -16.87 -3.18 -1.68
CA LEU A 68 -16.68 -4.37 -2.50
C LEU A 68 -17.32 -5.61 -1.87
N ASP A 69 -17.75 -6.55 -2.71
CA ASP A 69 -18.28 -7.84 -2.25
C ASP A 69 -17.14 -8.79 -1.84
N MET A 70 -16.90 -8.87 -0.53
CA MET A 70 -15.84 -9.68 0.07
C MET A 70 -16.34 -11.04 0.58
N ARG A 71 -17.56 -11.47 0.22
CA ARG A 71 -18.12 -12.73 0.71
C ARG A 71 -17.27 -13.92 0.26
N GLY A 72 -16.93 -14.77 1.21
CA GLY A 72 -16.09 -15.94 0.98
C GLY A 72 -14.59 -15.66 1.02
N LEU A 73 -14.17 -14.41 1.21
CA LEU A 73 -12.78 -14.04 1.43
C LEU A 73 -12.50 -13.83 2.91
N ALA A 74 -11.26 -14.10 3.33
CA ALA A 74 -10.78 -13.73 4.65
C ALA A 74 -10.81 -12.22 4.87
N GLN A 75 -10.82 -11.79 6.13
CA GLN A 75 -10.72 -10.37 6.48
C GLN A 75 -9.38 -9.82 5.98
N VAL A 76 -9.45 -8.76 5.18
CA VAL A 76 -8.26 -8.11 4.62
C VAL A 76 -7.71 -7.08 5.60
N HIS A 77 -6.43 -7.21 5.95
CA HIS A 77 -5.71 -6.18 6.69
C HIS A 77 -4.94 -5.29 5.71
N ILE A 78 -5.28 -4.00 5.64
CA ILE A 78 -4.55 -3.02 4.84
C ILE A 78 -3.75 -2.12 5.77
N SER A 79 -2.45 -1.96 5.51
CA SER A 79 -1.55 -1.15 6.32
C SER A 79 -0.55 -0.36 5.47
N GLU A 80 0.13 0.61 6.08
CA GLU A 80 1.19 1.37 5.43
C GLU A 80 2.54 0.64 5.46
N GLY A 81 3.35 0.88 4.43
CA GLY A 81 4.77 0.53 4.44
C GLY A 81 5.57 1.47 5.34
N LEU A 82 6.32 0.90 6.29
CA LEU A 82 7.14 1.64 7.26
C LEU A 82 8.63 1.69 6.90
N VAL A 83 9.09 0.77 6.05
CA VAL A 83 10.51 0.59 5.75
C VAL A 83 10.95 1.41 4.52
N GLY A 84 10.01 1.68 3.61
CA GLY A 84 10.25 2.46 2.40
C GLY A 84 11.40 1.89 1.57
N ARG A 85 12.31 2.77 1.10
CA ARG A 85 13.45 2.40 0.22
C ARG A 85 14.34 1.27 0.77
N LYS A 86 14.41 1.10 2.10
CA LYS A 86 15.21 0.05 2.72
C LYS A 86 14.54 -1.33 2.65
N ALA A 87 13.25 -1.42 2.32
CA ALA A 87 12.50 -2.66 2.30
C ALA A 87 13.16 -3.70 1.40
N GLN A 88 13.60 -3.29 0.21
CA GLN A 88 14.31 -4.15 -0.73
C GLN A 88 15.61 -4.71 -0.14
N SER A 89 16.43 -3.84 0.48
CA SER A 89 17.71 -4.26 1.08
C SER A 89 17.54 -5.19 2.27
N ILE A 90 16.53 -4.96 3.12
CA ILE A 90 16.25 -5.80 4.27
C ILE A 90 15.68 -7.14 3.81
N GLY A 91 14.75 -7.12 2.85
CA GLY A 91 14.17 -8.32 2.27
C GLY A 91 15.22 -9.23 1.63
N SER A 92 16.16 -8.67 0.85
CA SER A 92 17.23 -9.45 0.23
C SER A 92 18.21 -10.05 1.25
N ALA A 93 18.52 -9.31 2.31
CA ALA A 93 19.32 -9.84 3.41
C ALA A 93 18.59 -10.97 4.18
N ASN A 94 17.28 -10.83 4.39
CA ASN A 94 16.49 -11.83 5.10
C ASN A 94 16.41 -13.16 4.33
N LEU A 95 16.27 -13.11 3.00
CA LEU A 95 16.31 -14.32 2.16
C LEU A 95 17.66 -15.05 2.29
N ALA A 96 18.77 -14.32 2.31
CA ALA A 96 20.09 -14.91 2.51
C ALA A 96 20.26 -15.51 3.91
N LEU A 97 19.72 -14.86 4.95
CA LEU A 97 19.75 -15.39 6.32
C LEU A 97 18.90 -16.67 6.45
N GLN A 98 17.70 -16.68 5.87
CA GLN A 98 16.86 -17.87 5.82
C GLN A 98 17.60 -19.03 5.17
N ALA A 99 18.14 -18.85 3.96
CA ALA A 99 18.80 -19.94 3.24
C ALA A 99 20.04 -20.53 3.94
N ASN A 100 20.69 -19.80 4.85
CA ASN A 100 21.94 -20.22 5.48
C ASN A 100 21.79 -20.64 6.95
N TYR A 101 20.69 -20.27 7.61
CA TYR A 101 20.53 -20.45 9.05
C TYR A 101 19.18 -21.05 9.47
N TYR A 102 18.23 -21.23 8.55
CA TYR A 102 16.94 -21.86 8.79
C TYR A 102 16.65 -22.92 7.72
#